data_AF-A0A369KYG5-F1
#
_entry.id   AF-A0A369KYG5-F1
#
_cell.length_a   1.000
_cell.length_b   1.000
_cell.length_c   1.000
_cell.angle_alpha   90.00
_cell.angle_beta   90.00
_cell.angle_gamma   90.00
#
_symmetry.space_group_name_H-M   'P 1'
#
loop_
_entity.id
_entity.type
_entity.pdbx_description
1 polymer ?
#
loop_
_entity_poly.entity_id
_entity_poly.type
_entity_poly.pdbx_seq_one_letter_code
_entity_poly.pdbx_strand_id
1 'polypeptide(L)'
;MQGKRCPCGSGSVLAECCGRYHRGAPAPSPEDLMRSRYSAFALDLTEYLLASWHTSTRPQQLEPGSTTRWVRLEVVAASEQGEGDSARGRVHFRATFHEGRRWAVLEENSRFVQEAGRWVYLDGSPSVTRLKPGRNDPCPCGSGRKFKSCCGQGSR
;
A
#
# COMPACT_ATOMS: atom_id res chain seq x y z
N MET A 1 13.54 10.89 -20.09
CA MET A 1 13.10 9.51 -19.76
C MET A 1 11.99 9.62 -18.73
N GLN A 2 10.77 9.20 -19.05
CA GLN A 2 9.63 9.32 -18.14
C GLN A 2 9.66 8.12 -17.18
N GLY A 3 10.09 8.32 -15.93
CA GLY A 3 10.08 7.25 -14.93
C GLY A 3 8.66 6.81 -14.56
N LYS A 4 8.48 5.54 -14.20
CA LYS A 4 7.18 5.03 -13.72
C LYS A 4 6.75 5.80 -12.47
N ARG A 5 5.48 6.23 -12.42
CA ARG A 5 4.91 6.89 -11.24
C ARG A 5 4.83 5.92 -10.06
N CYS A 6 4.96 6.45 -8.85
CA CYS A 6 4.88 5.64 -7.64
C CYS A 6 3.45 5.11 -7.42
N PRO A 7 3.26 3.80 -7.14
CA PRO A 7 1.94 3.24 -6.86
C PRO A 7 1.23 3.87 -5.66
N CYS A 8 1.96 4.39 -4.66
CA CYS A 8 1.38 4.96 -3.44
C CYS A 8 0.48 6.19 -3.64
N GLY A 9 0.32 6.67 -4.87
CA GLY A 9 -0.56 7.78 -5.22
C GLY A 9 0.02 9.17 -4.98
N SER A 10 1.31 9.29 -4.63
CA SER A 10 1.98 10.59 -4.40
C SER A 10 2.15 11.45 -5.66
N GLY A 11 1.92 10.88 -6.84
CA GLY A 11 2.17 11.54 -8.14
C GLY A 11 3.65 11.62 -8.54
N SER A 12 4.58 11.40 -7.62
CA SER A 12 6.03 11.43 -7.83
C SER A 12 6.54 10.22 -8.60
N VAL A 13 7.74 10.32 -9.16
CA VAL A 13 8.42 9.19 -9.81
C VAL A 13 8.81 8.16 -8.74
N LEU A 14 8.63 6.86 -9.05
CA LEU A 14 8.88 5.76 -8.12
C LEU A 14 10.27 5.86 -7.46
N ALA A 15 11.31 6.13 -8.25
CA ALA A 15 12.70 6.18 -7.78
C ALA A 15 12.95 7.27 -6.71
N GLU A 16 12.20 8.36 -6.74
CA GLU A 16 12.33 9.51 -5.82
C GLU A 16 11.34 9.42 -4.64
N CYS A 17 10.32 8.58 -4.78
CA CYS A 17 9.32 8.30 -3.77
C CYS A 17 9.64 6.96 -3.07
N CYS A 18 8.77 5.96 -3.14
CA CYS A 18 8.94 4.71 -2.38
C CYS A 18 10.17 3.87 -2.80
N GLY A 19 10.63 4.03 -4.05
CA GLY A 19 11.80 3.31 -4.57
C GLY A 19 13.10 3.61 -3.82
N ARG A 20 13.22 4.78 -3.16
CA ARG A 20 14.38 5.06 -2.30
C ARG A 20 14.40 4.16 -1.05
N TYR A 21 13.22 3.89 -0.48
CA TYR A 21 13.09 3.02 0.68
C TYR A 21 13.24 1.54 0.29
N HIS A 22 12.73 1.15 -0.88
CA HIS A 22 12.95 -0.18 -1.45
C HIS A 22 14.44 -0.49 -1.65
N ARG A 23 15.28 0.54 -1.85
CA ARG A 23 16.75 0.43 -1.95
C ARG A 23 17.47 0.57 -0.60
N GLY A 24 16.77 0.57 0.52
CA GLY A 24 17.35 0.52 1.86
C GLY A 24 17.36 1.83 2.65
N ALA A 25 16.94 2.96 2.06
CA ALA A 25 16.76 4.18 2.83
C ALA A 25 15.69 3.99 3.92
N PRO A 26 15.89 4.48 5.15
CA PRO A 26 14.87 4.40 6.19
C PRO A 26 13.66 5.27 5.81
N ALA A 27 12.46 4.74 6.02
CA ALA A 27 11.25 5.55 5.97
C ALA A 27 11.24 6.50 7.19
N PRO A 28 11.02 7.81 7.01
CA PRO A 28 11.10 8.78 8.11
C PRO A 28 9.88 8.73 9.04
N SER A 29 8.75 8.20 8.57
CA SER A 29 7.48 8.11 9.31
C SER A 29 6.83 6.73 9.11
N PRO A 30 5.89 6.29 9.97
CA PRO A 30 5.11 5.09 9.73
C PRO A 30 4.20 5.25 8.51
N GLU A 31 3.76 6.47 8.16
CA GLU A 31 3.02 6.72 6.93
C GLU A 31 3.89 6.46 5.69
N ASP A 32 5.13 6.95 5.67
CA ASP A 32 6.09 6.67 4.61
C ASP A 32 6.38 5.17 4.48
N LEU A 33 6.49 4.47 5.63
CA LEU A 33 6.63 3.03 5.62
C LEU A 33 5.38 2.35 5.06
N MET A 34 4.19 2.76 5.47
CA MET A 34 2.94 2.21 4.97
C MET A 34 2.81 2.39 3.44
N ARG A 35 3.09 3.59 2.93
CA ARG A 35 3.05 3.92 1.49
C ARG A 35 4.06 3.10 0.68
N SER A 36 5.25 2.88 1.24
CA SER A 36 6.30 2.10 0.59
C SER A 36 6.01 0.60 0.62
N ARG A 37 5.45 0.08 1.71
CA ARG A 37 4.91 -1.29 1.78
C ARG A 37 3.77 -1.50 0.78
N TYR A 38 2.82 -0.58 0.67
CA TYR A 38 1.78 -0.63 -0.37
C TYR A 38 2.38 -0.71 -1.78
N SER A 39 3.37 0.14 -2.06
CA SER A 39 4.03 0.13 -3.38
C SER A 39 4.79 -1.16 -3.62
N ALA A 40 5.38 -1.77 -2.59
CA ALA A 40 6.03 -3.07 -2.68
C ALA A 40 5.04 -4.20 -2.98
N PHE A 41 3.84 -4.19 -2.38
CA PHE A 41 2.76 -5.13 -2.77
C PHE A 41 2.33 -4.94 -4.23
N ALA A 42 2.22 -3.70 -4.71
CA ALA A 42 1.84 -3.41 -6.09
C ALA A 42 2.92 -3.82 -7.12
N LEU A 43 4.19 -3.91 -6.68
CA LEU A 43 5.36 -4.23 -7.50
C LEU A 43 5.93 -5.63 -7.26
N ASP A 44 5.28 -6.41 -6.39
CA ASP A 44 5.71 -7.76 -5.99
C ASP A 44 7.12 -7.84 -5.38
N LEU A 45 7.48 -6.85 -4.56
CA LEU A 45 8.79 -6.77 -3.87
C LEU A 45 8.73 -7.46 -2.50
N THR A 46 8.63 -8.79 -2.52
CA THR A 46 8.45 -9.63 -1.32
C THR A 46 9.59 -9.50 -0.31
N GLU A 47 10.84 -9.41 -0.77
CA GLU A 47 12.01 -9.22 0.11
C GLU A 47 11.90 -7.95 0.95
N TYR A 48 11.49 -6.84 0.34
CA TYR A 48 11.27 -5.59 1.05
C TYR A 48 10.13 -5.69 2.07
N LEU A 49 9.04 -6.37 1.70
CA LEU A 49 7.90 -6.59 2.58
C LEU A 49 8.27 -7.39 3.83
N LEU A 50 9.11 -8.43 3.68
CA LEU A 50 9.63 -9.21 4.79
C LEU A 50 10.62 -8.40 5.63
N ALA A 51 11.55 -7.69 5.00
CA ALA A 51 12.56 -6.88 5.70
C ALA A 51 11.96 -5.73 6.52
N SER A 52 10.82 -5.18 6.08
CA SER A 52 10.10 -4.10 6.77
C SER A 52 9.02 -4.57 7.74
N TRP A 53 8.99 -5.87 8.05
CA TRP A 53 8.07 -6.47 9.02
C TRP A 53 8.78 -6.72 10.34
N HIS A 54 8.13 -6.45 11.46
CA HIS A 54 8.62 -6.81 12.78
C HIS A 54 8.79 -8.33 12.91
N THR A 55 9.88 -8.79 13.50
CA THR A 55 10.26 -10.20 13.52
C THR A 55 9.23 -11.09 14.23
N SER A 56 8.56 -10.59 15.27
CA SER A 56 7.58 -11.38 16.05
C SER A 56 6.28 -11.70 15.30
N THR A 57 5.95 -10.95 14.24
CA THR A 57 4.69 -11.09 13.49
C THR A 57 4.93 -11.33 11.99
N ARG A 58 6.19 -11.40 11.58
CA ARG A 58 6.60 -11.60 10.19
C ARG A 58 6.18 -13.00 9.72
N PRO A 59 5.45 -13.12 8.60
CA PRO A 59 5.19 -14.43 8.00
C PRO A 59 6.49 -15.04 7.48
N GLN A 60 6.58 -16.37 7.48
CA GLN A 60 7.78 -17.07 7.01
C GLN A 60 8.03 -16.84 5.50
N GLN A 61 6.95 -16.75 4.72
CA GLN A 61 6.99 -16.52 3.27
C GLN A 61 5.81 -15.65 2.83
N LEU A 62 6.02 -14.86 1.78
CA LEU A 62 4.97 -14.20 1.03
C LEU A 62 4.99 -14.80 -0.38
N GLU A 63 3.85 -15.33 -0.82
CA GLU A 63 3.72 -15.89 -2.17
C GLU A 63 3.81 -14.76 -3.21
N PRO A 64 4.83 -14.76 -4.09
CA PRO A 64 4.91 -13.81 -5.19
C PRO A 64 3.84 -14.13 -6.25
N GLY A 65 3.62 -13.18 -7.17
CA GLY A 65 2.76 -13.41 -8.32
C GLY A 65 1.26 -13.39 -8.00
N SER A 66 0.84 -12.66 -6.98
CA SER A 66 -0.60 -12.50 -6.69
C SER A 66 -1.34 -11.93 -7.92
N THR A 67 -2.52 -12.47 -8.22
CA THR A 67 -3.38 -11.91 -9.29
C THR A 67 -4.00 -10.56 -8.89
N THR A 68 -3.79 -10.15 -7.65
CA THR A 68 -4.26 -8.90 -7.05
C THR A 68 -3.58 -7.71 -7.70
N ARG A 69 -4.39 -6.84 -8.28
CA ARG A 69 -3.94 -5.56 -8.82
C ARG A 69 -4.33 -4.44 -7.87
N TRP A 70 -3.36 -3.94 -7.12
CA TRP A 70 -3.47 -2.75 -6.31
C TRP A 70 -3.47 -1.51 -7.20
N VAL A 71 -4.51 -0.68 -7.08
CA VAL A 71 -4.72 0.44 -8.01
C VAL A 71 -4.85 1.79 -7.33
N ARG A 72 -5.20 1.82 -6.04
CA ARG A 72 -5.30 3.07 -5.27
C ARG A 72 -4.96 2.86 -3.81
N LEU A 73 -4.26 3.83 -3.24
CA LEU A 73 -4.03 3.97 -1.81
C LEU A 73 -4.63 5.30 -1.34
N GLU A 74 -5.34 5.25 -0.21
CA GLU A 74 -5.85 6.42 0.50
C GLU A 74 -5.43 6.30 1.96
N VAL A 75 -4.59 7.21 2.45
CA VAL A 75 -4.28 7.30 3.89
C VAL A 75 -5.36 8.16 4.54
N VAL A 76 -6.08 7.59 5.50
CA VAL A 76 -7.18 8.26 6.22
C VAL A 76 -6.64 9.04 7.41
N ALA A 77 -5.73 8.43 8.18
CA ALA A 77 -5.06 9.06 9.30
C ALA A 77 -3.71 8.41 9.56
N ALA A 78 -2.75 9.19 10.02
CA ALA A 78 -1.47 8.71 10.51
C ALA A 78 -1.11 9.41 11.81
N SER A 79 -0.49 8.70 12.74
CA SER A 79 0.01 9.27 13.99
C SER A 79 1.28 8.58 14.45
N GLU A 80 2.10 9.34 15.17
CA GLU A 80 3.35 8.93 15.80
C GLU A 80 3.32 9.35 17.27
N GLN A 81 3.82 8.49 18.14
CA GLN A 81 3.91 8.74 19.59
C GLN A 81 5.23 8.18 20.12
N GLY A 82 5.85 8.89 21.05
CA GLY A 82 7.14 8.52 21.62
C GLY A 82 8.30 8.77 20.67
N GLU A 83 9.51 8.43 21.12
CA GLU A 83 10.77 8.69 20.41
C GLU A 83 11.70 7.47 20.53
N GLY A 84 12.61 7.32 19.56
CA GLY A 84 13.57 6.21 19.52
C GLY A 84 12.90 4.83 19.58
N ASP A 85 13.48 3.89 20.32
CA ASP A 85 12.96 2.52 20.42
C ASP A 85 11.60 2.41 21.14
N SER A 86 11.12 3.50 21.75
CA SER A 86 9.76 3.59 22.31
C SER A 86 8.74 4.13 21.31
N ALA A 87 9.17 4.57 20.12
CA ALA A 87 8.29 5.16 19.12
C ALA A 87 7.29 4.14 18.58
N ARG A 88 6.02 4.56 18.55
CA ARG A 88 4.87 3.80 18.06
C ARG A 88 4.15 4.62 17.02
N GLY A 89 3.77 3.97 15.92
CA GLY A 89 3.06 4.56 14.80
C GLY A 89 1.73 3.87 14.56
N ARG A 90 0.73 4.63 14.09
CA ARG A 90 -0.52 4.07 13.57
C ARG A 90 -0.83 4.67 12.23
N VAL A 91 -1.27 3.84 11.29
CA VAL A 91 -1.74 4.31 9.97
C VAL A 91 -3.05 3.63 9.64
N HIS A 92 -4.10 4.42 9.51
CA HIS A 92 -5.39 3.99 8.98
C HIS A 92 -5.43 4.31 7.49
N PHE A 93 -5.65 3.30 6.65
CA PHE A 93 -5.68 3.47 5.21
C PHE A 93 -6.73 2.59 4.55
N ARG A 94 -7.03 2.94 3.29
CA ARG A 94 -7.82 2.16 2.35
C ARG A 94 -6.99 1.85 1.12
N ALA A 95 -6.97 0.59 0.73
CA ALA A 95 -6.27 0.11 -0.46
C ALA A 95 -7.28 -0.54 -1.40
N THR A 96 -7.51 0.08 -2.56
CA THR A 96 -8.40 -0.46 -3.59
C THR A 96 -7.64 -1.40 -4.49
N PHE A 97 -8.21 -2.57 -4.74
CA PHE A 97 -7.65 -3.58 -5.62
C PHE A 97 -8.72 -4.30 -6.43
N HIS A 98 -8.27 -5.06 -7.42
CA HIS A 98 -9.12 -6.02 -8.11
C HIS A 98 -8.39 -7.31 -8.47
N GLU A 99 -9.15 -8.40 -8.54
CA GLU A 99 -8.73 -9.71 -9.02
C GLU A 99 -9.60 -10.07 -10.22
N GLY A 100 -9.06 -9.87 -11.42
CA GLY A 100 -9.85 -9.90 -12.64
C GLY A 100 -10.97 -8.84 -12.58
N ARG A 101 -12.24 -9.29 -12.61
CA ARG A 101 -13.44 -8.43 -12.55
C ARG A 101 -13.94 -8.16 -11.11
N ARG A 102 -13.35 -8.78 -10.10
CA ARG A 102 -13.78 -8.63 -8.70
C ARG A 102 -13.05 -7.44 -8.07
N TRP A 103 -13.79 -6.38 -7.76
CA TRP A 103 -13.26 -5.19 -7.11
C TRP A 103 -13.49 -5.24 -5.61
N ALA A 104 -12.53 -4.75 -4.84
CA ALA A 104 -12.64 -4.64 -3.40
C ALA A 104 -11.78 -3.51 -2.84
N VAL A 105 -12.10 -3.11 -1.62
CA VAL A 105 -11.28 -2.21 -0.80
C VAL A 105 -10.88 -2.96 0.45
N LEU A 106 -9.58 -2.98 0.74
CA LEU A 106 -9.06 -3.33 2.04
C LEU A 106 -8.97 -2.05 2.87
N GLU A 107 -9.59 -2.03 4.04
CA GLU A 107 -9.45 -0.97 5.03
C GLU A 107 -8.80 -1.54 6.28
N GLU A 108 -7.70 -0.92 6.72
CA GLU A 108 -6.89 -1.42 7.83
C GLU A 108 -6.38 -0.26 8.70
N ASN A 109 -6.31 -0.51 10.01
CA ASN A 109 -5.58 0.31 10.97
C ASN A 109 -4.33 -0.47 11.40
N SER A 110 -3.18 -0.13 10.83
CA SER A 110 -1.92 -0.79 11.08
C SER A 110 -1.14 -0.12 12.20
N ARG A 111 -0.37 -0.92 12.93
CA ARG A 111 0.57 -0.50 13.97
C ARG A 111 2.00 -0.67 13.47
N PHE A 112 2.83 0.30 13.82
CA PHE A 112 4.25 0.36 13.50
C PHE A 112 5.05 0.64 14.76
N VAL A 113 6.29 0.20 14.77
CA VAL A 113 7.25 0.41 15.86
C VAL A 113 8.58 0.80 15.25
N GLN A 114 9.41 1.52 15.99
CA GLN A 114 10.77 1.78 15.59
C GLN A 114 11.71 0.77 16.27
N GLU A 115 12.53 0.07 15.48
CA GLU A 115 13.60 -0.82 15.97
C GLU A 115 14.91 -0.42 15.31
N ALA A 116 15.96 -0.19 16.11
CA ALA A 116 17.27 0.20 15.62
C ALA A 116 17.21 1.40 14.65
N GLY A 117 16.40 2.40 15.00
CA GLY A 117 16.20 3.62 14.20
C GLY A 117 15.38 3.44 12.91
N ARG A 118 14.72 2.29 12.69
CA ARG A 118 13.88 2.04 11.51
C ARG A 118 12.46 1.69 11.90
N TRP A 119 11.49 2.32 11.24
CA TRP A 119 10.10 1.89 11.33
C TRP A 119 9.94 0.50 10.72
N VAL A 120 9.20 -0.37 11.40
CA VAL A 120 8.77 -1.70 10.93
C VAL A 120 7.27 -1.89 11.19
N TYR A 121 6.61 -2.64 10.30
CA TYR A 121 5.21 -3.02 10.46
C TYR A 121 5.08 -4.09 11.54
N LEU A 122 4.28 -3.82 12.56
CA LEU A 122 4.00 -4.78 13.62
C LEU A 122 2.82 -5.65 13.21
N ASP A 123 1.62 -5.09 13.10
CA ASP A 123 0.42 -5.80 12.68
C ASP A 123 -0.69 -4.81 12.30
N GLY A 124 -1.87 -5.32 12.00
CA GLY A 124 -3.06 -4.52 11.77
C GLY A 124 -4.30 -5.40 11.66
N SER A 125 -5.44 -4.74 11.63
CA SER A 125 -6.75 -5.40 11.53
C SER A 125 -7.38 -5.10 10.17
N PRO A 126 -7.10 -5.90 9.13
CA PRO A 126 -7.66 -5.67 7.80
C PRO A 126 -9.13 -6.10 7.73
N SER A 127 -9.92 -5.30 7.04
CA SER A 127 -11.30 -5.61 6.65
C SER A 127 -11.44 -5.43 5.14
N VAL A 128 -12.09 -6.36 4.45
CA VAL A 128 -12.25 -6.32 3.00
C VAL A 128 -13.72 -6.13 2.63
N THR A 129 -14.00 -5.03 1.92
CA THR A 129 -15.32 -4.72 1.40
C THR A 129 -15.35 -4.92 -0.11
N ARG A 130 -16.27 -5.75 -0.61
CA ARG A 130 -16.44 -5.95 -2.06
C ARG A 130 -17.14 -4.75 -2.69
N LEU A 131 -16.63 -4.31 -3.84
CA LEU A 131 -17.25 -3.28 -4.65
C LEU A 131 -17.97 -3.89 -5.86
N LYS A 132 -19.09 -3.27 -6.25
CA LYS A 132 -19.84 -3.59 -7.47
C LYS A 132 -20.05 -2.29 -8.28
N PRO A 133 -18.98 -1.70 -8.85
CA PRO A 133 -19.13 -0.44 -9.57
C PRO A 133 -20.07 -0.60 -10.76
N GLY A 134 -21.10 0.23 -10.80
CA GLY A 134 -21.98 0.36 -11.95
C GLY A 134 -21.24 0.93 -13.15
N ARG A 135 -21.76 0.65 -14.35
CA ARG A 135 -21.13 1.04 -15.62
C ARG A 135 -20.83 2.56 -15.70
N ASN A 136 -21.69 3.39 -15.13
CA ASN A 136 -21.57 4.85 -15.17
C ASN A 136 -20.98 5.47 -13.89
N ASP A 137 -20.69 4.67 -12.86
CA ASP A 137 -20.15 5.14 -11.59
C ASP A 137 -18.70 5.61 -11.76
N PRO A 138 -18.18 6.46 -10.87
CA PRO A 138 -16.75 6.77 -10.81
C PRO A 138 -15.92 5.48 -10.72
N CYS A 139 -14.85 5.40 -11.51
CA CYS A 139 -13.99 4.22 -11.53
C CYS A 139 -13.23 4.07 -10.21
N PRO A 140 -13.27 2.91 -9.53
CA PRO A 140 -12.65 2.75 -8.21
C PRO A 140 -11.12 2.95 -8.18
N CYS A 141 -10.44 2.86 -9.33
CA CYS A 141 -9.02 3.19 -9.44
C CYS A 141 -8.69 4.67 -9.15
N GLY A 142 -9.69 5.54 -9.01
CA GLY A 142 -9.48 6.96 -8.69
C GLY A 142 -9.11 7.84 -9.89
N SER A 143 -9.21 7.34 -11.12
CA SER A 143 -8.87 8.13 -12.33
C SER A 143 -9.80 9.32 -12.64
N GLY A 144 -10.88 9.51 -11.87
CA GLY A 144 -11.92 10.51 -12.14
C GLY A 144 -12.86 10.18 -13.32
N ARG A 145 -12.56 9.14 -14.11
CA ARG A 145 -13.39 8.69 -15.23
C ARG A 145 -14.50 7.74 -14.77
N LYS A 146 -15.57 7.63 -15.56
CA LYS A 146 -16.61 6.59 -15.39
C LYS A 146 -16.00 5.20 -15.57
N PHE A 147 -16.52 4.20 -14.85
CA PHE A 147 -15.99 2.83 -14.88
C PHE A 147 -15.91 2.24 -16.30
N LYS A 148 -16.98 2.37 -17.10
CA LYS A 148 -17.00 1.95 -18.51
C LYS A 148 -15.97 2.61 -19.42
N SER A 149 -15.44 3.76 -19.00
CA SER A 149 -14.50 4.58 -19.76
C SER A 149 -13.07 4.48 -19.19
N CYS A 150 -12.88 3.58 -18.23
CA CYS A 150 -11.62 3.34 -17.55
C CYS A 150 -11.39 1.83 -17.39
N CYS A 151 -11.42 1.30 -16.17
CA CYS A 151 -11.08 -0.10 -15.91
C CYS A 151 -12.15 -1.10 -16.35
N GLY A 152 -13.35 -0.63 -16.73
CA GLY A 152 -14.39 -1.45 -17.36
C GLY A 152 -14.24 -1.58 -18.88
N GLN A 153 -13.30 -0.88 -19.52
CA GLN A 153 -13.00 -1.07 -20.95
C GLN A 153 -12.23 -2.37 -21.13
N GLY A 154 -12.83 -3.37 -21.78
CA GLY A 154 -12.20 -4.68 -22.04
C GLY A 154 -12.91 -5.88 -21.40
N SER A 155 -14.04 -5.68 -20.74
CA SER A 155 -14.83 -6.78 -20.14
C SER A 155 -15.82 -7.46 -21.12
N ARG A 156 -15.53 -7.48 -22.43
CA ARG A 156 -16.33 -8.30 -23.36
C ARG A 156 -16.12 -9.79 -23.09
#